data_AF-A0A7Y7NIV8-F1
#
_entry.id   AF-A0A7Y7NIV8-F1
#
_cell.length_a   1.000
_cell.length_b   1.000
_cell.length_c   1.000
_cell.angle_alpha   90.00
_cell.angle_beta   90.00
_cell.angle_gamma   90.00
#
_symmetry.space_group_name_H-M   'P 1'
#
loop_
_entity.id
_entity.type
_entity.pdbx_description
1 polymer ?
#
loop_
_entity_poly.entity_id
_entity_poly.type
_entity_poly.pdbx_seq_one_letter_code
_entity_poly.pdbx_strand_id
1 'polypeptide(L)'
;MQKLGSESKRMFNLIALDSTVIYVLSFLFVYFVYQFITAFIAGQYFIRVILYYNEIKWLTPDNSKFWYSDSALTIFASGPLISIFMAFVFIMLYRRFSNTDSIIKLFFLWGALHFVNRIIGSFAIGSIFLLYGSNLIVDWLYLGMEIKILVVAIAIVILLLIGNYSVFSILTSANSFTLINNKNRALFIKNQVFIPWFAGSIILFLLYLPKIPLHEILINVSMLVMLIPTYFRFDSFMIPNLEDEPPLYDFSWGFVSFFIISLAAFRIFFGKGIRFGTETENATGLYVILSIILMILSMLIYVGIRNVRQRRRRVYDMVTNNLPEEEKLEL
;
A
#
# COMPACT_ATOMS: atom_id res chain seq x y z
N MET A 1 -26.30 -19.05 4.16
CA MET A 1 -25.53 -18.55 3.00
C MET A 1 -26.13 -19.13 1.73
N GLN A 2 -26.70 -18.30 0.86
CA GLN A 2 -27.22 -18.73 -0.44
C GLN A 2 -26.02 -19.14 -1.33
N LYS A 3 -26.11 -20.27 -2.06
CA LYS A 3 -25.04 -20.69 -2.98
C LYS A 3 -24.91 -19.63 -4.08
N LEU A 4 -23.79 -18.91 -4.09
CA LEU A 4 -23.44 -18.03 -5.20
C LEU A 4 -23.35 -18.84 -6.50
N GLY A 5 -23.87 -18.27 -7.58
CA GLY A 5 -23.62 -18.78 -8.94
C GLY A 5 -22.13 -18.86 -9.23
N SER A 6 -21.74 -19.74 -10.15
CA SER A 6 -20.34 -19.95 -10.56
C SER A 6 -19.67 -18.65 -11.01
N GLU A 7 -20.41 -17.80 -11.74
CA GLU A 7 -19.91 -16.50 -12.21
C GLU A 7 -19.59 -15.56 -11.06
N SER A 8 -20.51 -15.35 -10.13
CA SER A 8 -20.28 -14.44 -8.99
C SER A 8 -19.07 -14.86 -8.14
N LYS A 9 -18.89 -16.18 -7.92
CA LYS A 9 -17.68 -16.71 -7.26
C LYS A 9 -16.39 -16.36 -8.00
N ARG A 10 -16.40 -16.52 -9.34
CA ARG A 10 -15.26 -16.15 -10.19
C ARG A 10 -14.94 -14.66 -10.03
N MET A 11 -15.95 -13.79 -10.02
CA MET A 11 -15.74 -12.35 -9.85
C MET A 11 -15.11 -11.99 -8.50
N PHE A 12 -15.61 -12.56 -7.41
CA PHE A 12 -15.03 -12.32 -6.08
C PHE A 12 -13.57 -12.81 -5.97
N ASN A 13 -13.23 -13.91 -6.64
CA ASN A 13 -11.84 -14.37 -6.70
C ASN A 13 -10.95 -13.41 -7.50
N LEU A 14 -11.46 -12.82 -8.58
CA LEU A 14 -10.72 -11.80 -9.36
C LEU A 14 -10.50 -10.52 -8.52
N ILE A 15 -11.53 -10.08 -7.79
CA ILE A 15 -11.42 -8.97 -6.82
C ILE A 15 -10.30 -9.23 -5.83
N ALA A 16 -10.29 -10.43 -5.24
CA ALA A 16 -9.26 -10.82 -4.28
C ALA A 16 -7.87 -10.83 -4.91
N LEU A 17 -7.72 -11.37 -6.12
CA LEU A 17 -6.44 -11.42 -6.81
C LEU A 17 -5.90 -10.03 -7.13
N ASP A 18 -6.72 -9.16 -7.74
CA ASP A 18 -6.32 -7.81 -8.11
C ASP A 18 -5.96 -6.99 -6.88
N SER A 19 -6.78 -7.07 -5.83
CA SER A 19 -6.51 -6.37 -4.57
C SER A 19 -5.27 -6.93 -3.87
N THR A 20 -5.00 -8.24 -3.93
CA THR A 20 -3.77 -8.84 -3.38
C THR A 20 -2.53 -8.30 -4.09
N VAL A 21 -2.54 -8.27 -5.42
CA VAL A 21 -1.42 -7.74 -6.21
C VAL A 21 -1.17 -6.27 -5.86
N ILE A 22 -2.22 -5.47 -5.78
CA ILE A 22 -2.13 -4.06 -5.46
C ILE A 22 -1.67 -3.81 -4.02
N TYR A 23 -2.17 -4.59 -3.07
CA TYR A 23 -1.71 -4.59 -1.69
C TYR A 23 -0.20 -4.79 -1.63
N VAL A 24 0.34 -5.82 -2.30
CA VAL A 24 1.79 -6.09 -2.28
C VAL A 24 2.57 -4.97 -2.98
N LEU A 25 2.14 -4.50 -4.16
CA LEU A 25 2.81 -3.42 -4.87
C LEU A 25 2.84 -2.11 -4.07
N SER A 26 1.72 -1.76 -3.44
CA SER A 26 1.62 -0.56 -2.60
C SER A 26 2.47 -0.70 -1.33
N PHE A 27 2.49 -1.87 -0.68
CA PHE A 27 3.41 -2.15 0.43
C PHE A 27 4.87 -1.93 0.03
N LEU A 28 5.32 -2.50 -1.10
CA LEU A 28 6.69 -2.37 -1.56
C LEU A 28 7.06 -0.92 -1.85
N PHE A 29 6.14 -0.17 -2.46
CA PHE A 29 6.30 1.26 -2.68
C PHE A 29 6.47 2.02 -1.35
N VAL A 30 5.60 1.78 -0.37
CA VAL A 30 5.66 2.42 0.95
C VAL A 30 6.96 2.07 1.69
N TYR A 31 7.32 0.77 1.71
CA TYR A 31 8.56 0.31 2.31
C TYR A 31 9.77 1.03 1.70
N PHE A 32 9.82 1.07 0.37
CA PHE A 32 10.91 1.72 -0.34
C PHE A 32 10.99 3.22 -0.04
N VAL A 33 9.89 3.96 -0.13
CA VAL A 33 9.88 5.42 0.15
C VAL A 33 10.32 5.69 1.58
N TYR A 34 9.81 4.93 2.55
CA TYR A 34 10.19 5.06 3.96
C TYR A 34 11.69 4.85 4.15
N GLN A 35 12.20 3.68 3.73
CA GLN A 35 13.58 3.30 4.00
C GLN A 35 14.57 4.15 3.21
N PHE A 36 14.21 4.56 1.99
CA PHE A 36 15.03 5.45 1.19
C PHE A 36 15.22 6.79 1.89
N ILE A 37 14.13 7.46 2.31
CA ILE A 37 14.25 8.77 2.94
C ILE A 37 15.09 8.68 4.21
N THR A 38 14.90 7.63 5.02
CA THR A 38 15.75 7.38 6.19
C THR A 38 17.23 7.21 5.82
N ALA A 39 17.54 6.38 4.82
CA ALA A 39 18.92 6.15 4.38
C ALA A 39 19.56 7.40 3.75
N PHE A 40 18.79 8.16 2.97
CA PHE A 40 19.23 9.40 2.34
C PHE A 40 19.57 10.47 3.36
N ILE A 41 18.69 10.69 4.35
CA ILE A 41 18.91 11.64 5.43
C ILE A 41 20.11 11.20 6.29
N ALA A 42 20.26 9.90 6.57
CA ALA A 42 21.47 9.39 7.23
C ALA A 42 22.75 9.76 6.45
N GLY A 43 22.69 9.64 5.13
CA GLY A 43 23.78 10.05 4.25
C GLY A 43 24.14 11.55 4.32
N GLN A 44 23.16 12.42 4.61
CA GLN A 44 23.41 13.86 4.81
C GLN A 44 24.16 14.16 6.12
N TYR A 45 24.08 13.27 7.10
CA TYR A 45 24.80 13.34 8.37
C TYR A 45 26.10 12.52 8.37
N PHE A 46 26.60 12.11 7.18
CA PHE A 46 27.78 11.25 7.03
C PHE A 46 27.67 9.89 7.75
N ILE A 47 26.43 9.44 8.02
CA ILE A 47 26.17 8.11 8.55
C ILE A 47 26.02 7.16 7.36
N ARG A 48 27.01 6.27 7.23
CA ARG A 48 27.06 5.30 6.13
C ARG A 48 26.08 4.17 6.39
N VAL A 49 25.26 3.88 5.40
CA VAL A 49 24.25 2.83 5.47
C VAL A 49 24.17 2.03 4.17
N ILE A 50 23.70 0.80 4.28
CA ILE A 50 23.32 -0.03 3.13
C ILE A 50 21.84 -0.37 3.26
N LEU A 51 21.05 0.06 2.29
CA LEU A 51 19.64 -0.26 2.16
C LEU A 51 19.47 -1.61 1.46
N TYR A 52 19.10 -2.64 2.22
CA TYR A 52 18.73 -3.95 1.70
C TYR A 52 17.21 -4.09 1.57
N TYR A 53 16.76 -5.23 1.03
CA TYR A 53 15.34 -5.49 0.86
C TYR A 53 14.63 -5.75 2.20
N ASN A 54 15.38 -6.12 3.25
CA ASN A 54 14.86 -6.51 4.57
C ASN A 54 15.22 -5.52 5.69
N GLU A 55 16.27 -4.72 5.54
CA GLU A 55 16.80 -3.88 6.62
C GLU A 55 17.65 -2.71 6.08
N ILE A 56 17.81 -1.67 6.90
CA ILE A 56 18.90 -0.70 6.75
C ILE A 56 20.06 -1.19 7.62
N LYS A 57 21.19 -1.52 6.99
CA LYS A 57 22.42 -1.87 7.70
C LYS A 57 23.24 -0.61 7.94
N TRP A 58 23.40 -0.24 9.21
CA TRP A 58 24.26 0.85 9.65
C TRP A 58 25.72 0.41 9.62
N LEU A 59 26.58 1.17 8.93
CA LEU A 59 28.03 0.91 8.83
C LEU A 59 28.85 1.83 9.72
N THR A 60 28.30 2.99 10.10
CA THR A 60 28.92 3.91 11.05
C THR A 60 28.77 3.35 12.46
N PRO A 61 29.86 3.17 13.23
CA PRO A 61 29.80 2.66 14.60
C PRO A 61 28.96 3.55 15.52
N ASP A 62 28.29 2.95 16.51
CA ASP A 62 27.39 3.65 17.45
C ASP A 62 28.12 4.70 18.30
N ASN A 63 29.42 4.51 18.57
CA ASN A 63 30.26 5.46 19.30
C ASN A 63 30.85 6.58 18.42
N SER A 64 30.44 6.67 17.16
CA SER A 64 30.88 7.71 16.25
C SER A 64 30.36 9.09 16.68
N LYS A 65 31.17 10.13 16.51
CA LYS A 65 30.78 11.54 16.72
C LYS A 65 29.59 12.00 15.87
N PHE A 66 29.24 11.24 14.82
CA PHE A 66 28.11 11.55 13.95
C PHE A 66 26.76 11.16 14.57
N TRP A 67 26.74 10.38 15.64
CA TRP A 67 25.52 10.04 16.39
C TRP A 67 25.29 11.01 17.55
N TYR A 68 24.80 12.20 17.22
CA TYR A 68 24.30 13.16 18.21
C TYR A 68 22.78 13.30 18.11
N SER A 69 22.14 13.80 19.17
CA SER A 69 20.67 13.82 19.32
C SER A 69 19.93 14.29 18.07
N ASP A 70 20.29 15.45 17.52
CA ASP A 70 19.58 16.01 16.36
C ASP A 70 19.73 15.15 15.10
N SER A 71 20.92 14.60 14.84
CA SER A 71 21.13 13.70 13.70
C SER A 71 20.28 12.44 13.82
N ALA A 72 20.27 11.81 15.00
CA ALA A 72 19.53 10.59 15.23
C ALA A 72 18.02 10.82 15.15
N LEU A 73 17.52 11.88 15.81
CA LEU A 73 16.11 12.26 15.74
C LEU A 73 15.70 12.57 14.30
N THR A 74 16.50 13.35 13.57
CA THR A 74 16.16 13.71 12.18
C THR A 74 16.14 12.48 11.27
N ILE A 75 17.12 11.58 11.40
CA ILE A 75 17.20 10.33 10.62
C ILE A 75 15.99 9.45 10.92
N PHE A 76 15.73 9.13 12.19
CA PHE A 76 14.64 8.20 12.54
C PHE A 76 13.26 8.82 12.39
N ALA A 77 13.09 10.15 12.52
CA ALA A 77 11.84 10.84 12.27
C ALA A 77 11.53 11.05 10.79
N SER A 78 12.54 11.06 9.91
CA SER A 78 12.34 11.28 8.47
C SER A 78 11.37 10.28 7.83
N GLY A 79 11.45 8.99 8.19
CA GLY A 79 10.57 7.93 7.69
C GLY A 79 9.10 8.13 8.09
N PRO A 80 8.79 8.31 9.38
CA PRO A 80 7.45 8.70 9.83
C PRO A 80 6.93 9.99 9.20
N LEU A 81 7.75 11.04 9.11
CA LEU A 81 7.34 12.32 8.52
C LEU A 81 6.98 12.19 7.04
N ILE A 82 7.80 11.50 6.23
CA ILE A 82 7.45 11.24 4.83
C ILE A 82 6.19 10.39 4.71
N SER A 83 5.96 9.46 5.63
CA SER A 83 4.75 8.64 5.63
C SER A 83 3.49 9.46 5.87
N ILE A 84 3.52 10.46 6.76
CA ILE A 84 2.38 11.37 6.96
C ILE A 84 2.09 12.14 5.67
N PHE A 85 3.12 12.75 5.09
CA PHE A 85 3.00 13.51 3.85
C PHE A 85 2.42 12.65 2.72
N MET A 86 2.98 11.45 2.53
CA MET A 86 2.57 10.55 1.46
C MET A 86 1.19 9.92 1.70
N ALA A 87 0.80 9.64 2.95
CA ALA A 87 -0.56 9.22 3.27
C ALA A 87 -1.58 10.28 2.81
N PHE A 88 -1.31 11.55 3.10
CA PHE A 88 -2.18 12.65 2.68
C PHE A 88 -2.25 12.77 1.15
N VAL A 89 -1.11 12.73 0.46
CA VAL A 89 -1.05 12.72 -1.01
C VAL A 89 -1.84 11.54 -1.60
N PHE A 90 -1.67 10.34 -1.05
CA PHE A 90 -2.38 9.14 -1.52
C PHE A 90 -3.89 9.23 -1.29
N ILE A 91 -4.35 9.81 -0.18
CA ILE A 91 -5.78 10.09 0.06
C ILE A 91 -6.32 11.09 -0.96
N MET A 92 -5.59 12.19 -1.24
CA MET A 92 -6.00 13.17 -2.25
C MET A 92 -6.11 12.53 -3.64
N LEU A 93 -5.13 11.73 -4.04
CA LEU A 93 -5.13 11.02 -5.32
C LEU A 93 -6.25 9.97 -5.36
N TYR A 94 -6.47 9.23 -4.29
CA TYR A 94 -7.61 8.30 -4.18
C TYR A 94 -8.93 9.02 -4.47
N ARG A 95 -9.17 10.17 -3.82
CA ARG A 95 -10.40 10.98 -4.04
C ARG A 95 -10.49 11.51 -5.46
N ARG A 96 -9.36 11.85 -6.10
CA ARG A 96 -9.32 12.29 -7.50
C ARG A 96 -9.72 11.17 -8.46
N PHE A 97 -9.34 9.93 -8.15
CA PHE A 97 -9.61 8.75 -8.99
C PHE A 97 -10.81 7.90 -8.52
N SER A 98 -11.54 8.31 -7.48
CA SER A 98 -12.63 7.52 -6.89
C SER A 98 -13.74 7.18 -7.89
N ASN A 99 -13.98 8.08 -8.84
CA ASN A 99 -15.02 7.94 -9.87
C ASN A 99 -14.54 7.15 -11.11
N THR A 100 -13.39 6.49 -11.02
CA THR A 100 -12.85 5.69 -12.12
C THR A 100 -12.87 4.20 -11.77
N ASP A 101 -13.24 3.36 -12.73
CA ASP A 101 -13.20 1.89 -12.61
C ASP A 101 -11.77 1.41 -12.86
N SER A 102 -10.86 1.80 -11.96
CA SER A 102 -9.44 1.65 -12.17
C SER A 102 -8.75 0.99 -10.99
N ILE A 103 -7.89 0.03 -11.30
CA ILE A 103 -6.91 -0.55 -10.37
C ILE A 103 -6.06 0.55 -9.69
N ILE A 104 -5.90 1.71 -10.33
CA ILE A 104 -5.16 2.86 -9.79
C ILE A 104 -5.82 3.44 -8.52
N LYS A 105 -7.16 3.54 -8.44
CA LYS A 105 -7.80 4.02 -7.19
C LYS A 105 -7.50 3.06 -6.04
N LEU A 106 -7.46 1.75 -6.32
CA LEU A 106 -7.14 0.74 -5.32
C LEU A 106 -5.68 0.84 -4.85
N PHE A 107 -4.75 1.16 -5.76
CA PHE A 107 -3.35 1.43 -5.42
C PHE A 107 -3.20 2.60 -4.46
N PHE A 108 -3.91 3.71 -4.72
CA PHE A 108 -3.87 4.86 -3.82
C PHE A 108 -4.56 4.59 -2.48
N LEU A 109 -5.66 3.83 -2.48
CA LEU A 109 -6.33 3.41 -1.24
C LEU A 109 -5.40 2.56 -0.36
N TRP A 110 -4.85 1.48 -0.91
CA TRP A 110 -3.94 0.61 -0.16
C TRP A 110 -2.66 1.34 0.24
N GLY A 111 -2.08 2.16 -0.64
CA GLY A 111 -0.89 2.94 -0.31
C GLY A 111 -1.13 3.93 0.83
N ALA A 112 -2.30 4.60 0.88
CA ALA A 112 -2.67 5.44 2.01
C ALA A 112 -2.73 4.63 3.32
N LEU A 113 -3.41 3.47 3.30
CA LEU A 113 -3.50 2.58 4.45
C LEU A 113 -2.11 2.07 4.88
N HIS A 114 -1.24 1.71 3.94
CA HIS A 114 0.13 1.29 4.23
C HIS A 114 0.97 2.42 4.82
N PHE A 115 0.91 3.65 4.30
CA PHE A 115 1.63 4.78 4.89
C PHE A 115 1.15 5.10 6.31
N VAL A 116 -0.16 5.10 6.56
CA VAL A 116 -0.72 5.31 7.91
C VAL A 116 -0.28 4.19 8.85
N ASN A 117 -0.40 2.94 8.44
CA ASN A 117 0.04 1.81 9.26
C ASN A 117 1.56 1.80 9.45
N ARG A 118 2.34 2.27 8.47
CA ARG A 118 3.80 2.38 8.58
C ARG A 118 4.21 3.34 9.69
N ILE A 119 3.53 4.48 9.83
CA ILE A 119 3.81 5.38 10.95
C ILE A 119 3.24 4.84 12.26
N ILE A 120 1.92 4.64 12.34
CA ILE A 120 1.25 4.33 13.61
C ILE A 120 1.60 2.91 14.10
N GLY A 121 1.63 1.94 13.19
CA GLY A 121 2.02 0.56 13.48
C GLY A 121 3.48 0.44 13.90
N SER A 122 4.39 1.19 13.28
CA SER A 122 5.80 1.22 13.70
C SER A 122 5.95 1.78 15.12
N PHE A 123 5.23 2.84 15.48
CA PHE A 123 5.27 3.36 16.86
C PHE A 123 4.73 2.33 17.85
N ALA A 124 3.59 1.70 17.56
CA ALA A 124 3.01 0.68 18.42
C ALA A 124 3.94 -0.53 18.61
N ILE A 125 4.35 -1.16 17.50
CA ILE A 125 5.19 -2.36 17.52
C ILE A 125 6.59 -2.06 18.05
N GLY A 126 7.20 -0.97 17.61
CA GLY A 126 8.53 -0.56 18.06
C GLY A 126 8.57 -0.36 19.56
N SER A 127 7.54 0.29 20.14
CA SER A 127 7.49 0.56 21.58
C SER A 127 7.17 -0.69 22.40
N ILE A 128 6.32 -1.61 21.90
CA ILE A 128 5.98 -2.86 22.58
C ILE A 128 7.18 -3.82 22.61
N PHE A 129 7.86 -3.99 21.47
CA PHE A 129 8.90 -5.01 21.30
C PHE A 129 10.33 -4.46 21.38
N LEU A 130 10.49 -3.16 21.64
CA LEU A 130 11.79 -2.46 21.71
C LEU A 130 12.64 -2.69 20.45
N LEU A 131 12.00 -2.68 19.28
CA LEU A 131 12.65 -2.93 18.00
C LEU A 131 13.19 -1.63 17.40
N TYR A 132 14.27 -1.73 16.61
CA TYR A 132 14.81 -0.61 15.83
C TYR A 132 13.74 -0.03 14.87
N GLY A 133 13.82 1.28 14.61
CA GLY A 133 12.85 2.00 13.77
C GLY A 133 12.31 3.22 14.50
N SER A 134 11.00 3.46 14.47
CA SER A 134 10.40 4.63 15.12
C SER A 134 10.53 4.62 16.65
N ASN A 135 10.76 3.46 17.29
CA ASN A 135 11.07 3.42 18.73
C ASN A 135 12.35 4.18 19.06
N LEU A 136 13.30 4.27 18.13
CA LEU A 136 14.53 5.02 18.34
C LEU A 136 14.25 6.51 18.53
N ILE A 137 13.18 7.06 17.95
CA ILE A 137 12.77 8.45 18.22
C ILE A 137 12.43 8.59 19.70
N VAL A 138 11.66 7.64 20.24
CA VAL A 138 11.23 7.63 21.64
C VAL A 138 12.43 7.44 22.58
N ASP A 139 13.38 6.58 22.20
CA ASP A 139 14.62 6.34 22.95
C ASP A 139 15.54 7.58 22.95
N TRP A 140 15.72 8.23 21.80
CA TRP A 140 16.53 9.45 21.68
C TRP A 140 15.89 10.68 22.35
N LEU A 141 14.57 10.66 22.54
CA LEU A 141 13.86 11.64 23.38
C LEU A 141 13.89 11.28 24.88
N TYR A 142 14.54 10.17 25.26
CA TYR A 142 14.63 9.68 26.64
C TYR A 142 13.26 9.55 27.33
N LEU A 143 12.23 9.16 26.58
CA LEU A 143 10.87 9.04 27.12
C LEU A 143 10.76 7.81 28.04
N GLY A 144 10.22 8.04 29.24
CA GLY A 144 9.93 6.99 30.22
C GLY A 144 8.92 5.96 29.71
N MET A 145 8.91 4.78 30.36
CA MET A 145 8.05 3.66 29.97
C MET A 145 6.56 4.02 29.98
N GLU A 146 6.15 4.89 30.89
CA GLU A 146 4.78 5.39 31.04
C GLU A 146 4.33 6.12 29.77
N ILE A 147 5.21 6.94 29.19
CA ILE A 147 4.94 7.66 27.94
C ILE A 147 4.89 6.68 26.78
N LYS A 148 5.78 5.67 26.75
CA LYS A 148 5.76 4.64 25.68
C LYS A 148 4.42 3.88 25.66
N ILE A 149 3.93 3.48 26.83
CA ILE A 149 2.63 2.79 26.97
C ILE A 149 1.49 3.69 26.48
N LEU A 150 1.52 4.98 26.84
CA LEU A 150 0.52 5.95 26.37
C LEU A 150 0.56 6.10 24.84
N VAL A 151 1.75 6.19 24.23
CA VAL A 151 1.93 6.26 22.78
C VAL A 151 1.35 5.02 22.09
N VAL A 152 1.59 3.82 22.64
CA VAL A 152 1.01 2.56 22.12
C VAL A 152 -0.51 2.57 22.19
N ALA A 153 -1.08 2.98 23.33
CA ALA A 153 -2.53 3.03 23.50
C ALA A 153 -3.17 4.00 22.50
N ILE A 154 -2.60 5.20 22.34
CA ILE A 154 -3.05 6.20 21.35
C ILE A 154 -2.92 5.63 19.93
N ALA A 155 -1.81 4.97 19.61
CA ALA A 155 -1.59 4.38 18.28
C ALA A 155 -2.66 3.32 17.93
N ILE A 156 -3.01 2.44 18.87
CA ILE A 156 -4.06 1.43 18.67
C ILE A 156 -5.41 2.11 18.43
N VAL A 157 -5.77 3.12 19.22
CA VAL A 157 -7.02 3.88 19.03
C VAL A 157 -7.05 4.55 17.65
N ILE A 158 -5.94 5.18 17.23
CA ILE A 158 -5.84 5.80 15.90
C ILE A 158 -6.01 4.76 14.78
N LEU A 159 -5.37 3.59 14.87
CA LEU A 159 -5.55 2.52 13.88
C LEU A 159 -7.01 2.10 13.76
N LEU A 160 -7.70 1.90 14.88
CA LEU A 160 -9.13 1.56 14.90
C LEU A 160 -9.99 2.68 14.28
N LEU A 161 -9.70 3.94 14.60
CA LEU A 161 -10.42 5.09 14.03
C LEU A 161 -10.22 5.20 12.51
N ILE A 162 -8.99 5.06 12.03
CA ILE A 162 -8.69 5.08 10.59
C ILE A 162 -9.39 3.93 9.87
N GLY A 163 -9.34 2.72 10.45
CA GLY A 163 -10.08 1.57 9.98
C GLY A 163 -11.57 1.86 9.81
N ASN A 164 -12.16 2.43 10.85
CA ASN A 164 -13.55 2.82 10.91
C ASN A 164 -13.93 3.86 9.83
N TYR A 165 -13.09 4.87 9.59
CA TYR A 165 -13.34 5.87 8.55
C TYR A 165 -13.08 5.33 7.12
N SER A 166 -12.19 4.34 6.98
CA SER A 166 -11.84 3.77 5.68
C SER A 166 -12.94 2.91 5.05
N VAL A 167 -13.95 2.49 5.83
CA VAL A 167 -15.03 1.60 5.36
C VAL A 167 -15.73 2.14 4.13
N PHE A 168 -16.11 3.42 4.13
CA PHE A 168 -16.77 4.03 2.99
C PHE A 168 -15.86 4.07 1.75
N SER A 169 -14.57 4.39 1.94
CA SER A 169 -13.58 4.37 0.86
C SER A 169 -13.38 2.96 0.30
N ILE A 170 -13.32 1.95 1.16
CA ILE A 170 -13.21 0.55 0.72
C ILE A 170 -14.45 0.14 -0.09
N LEU A 171 -15.66 0.44 0.39
CA LEU A 171 -16.89 0.10 -0.32
C LEU A 171 -16.98 0.82 -1.68
N THR A 172 -16.62 2.09 -1.75
CA THR A 172 -16.59 2.86 -3.02
C THR A 172 -15.43 2.47 -3.95
N SER A 173 -14.49 1.64 -3.49
CA SER A 173 -13.40 1.12 -4.32
C SER A 173 -13.80 0.01 -5.29
N ALA A 174 -15.02 -0.54 -5.16
CA ALA A 174 -15.50 -1.54 -6.12
C ALA A 174 -15.60 -0.93 -7.53
N ASN A 175 -15.42 -1.77 -8.55
CA ASN A 175 -15.62 -1.38 -9.95
C ASN A 175 -17.07 -1.58 -10.41
N SER A 176 -17.93 -2.11 -9.55
CA SER A 176 -19.33 -2.38 -9.88
C SER A 176 -20.16 -2.39 -8.60
N PHE A 177 -21.18 -1.55 -8.54
CA PHE A 177 -22.05 -1.44 -7.38
C PHE A 177 -23.04 -2.61 -7.26
N THR A 178 -23.36 -3.32 -8.36
CA THR A 178 -24.21 -4.51 -8.34
C THR A 178 -23.63 -5.64 -7.46
N LEU A 179 -22.30 -5.73 -7.37
CA LEU A 179 -21.62 -6.69 -6.49
C LEU A 179 -21.67 -6.30 -5.00
N ILE A 180 -22.02 -5.06 -4.67
CA ILE A 180 -22.09 -4.51 -3.31
C ILE A 180 -23.54 -4.39 -2.82
N ASN A 181 -24.41 -5.32 -3.23
CA ASN A 181 -25.73 -5.44 -2.61
C ASN A 181 -25.60 -5.78 -1.11
N ASN A 182 -26.62 -5.46 -0.31
CA ASN A 182 -26.61 -5.69 1.15
C ASN A 182 -26.25 -7.14 1.55
N LYS A 183 -26.56 -8.13 0.71
CA LYS A 183 -26.28 -9.55 0.98
C LYS A 183 -24.82 -9.92 0.76
N ASN A 184 -24.13 -9.24 -0.16
CA ASN A 184 -22.78 -9.57 -0.60
C ASN A 184 -21.70 -8.64 -0.03
N ARG A 185 -22.06 -7.57 0.71
CA ARG A 185 -21.09 -6.61 1.27
C ARG A 185 -20.01 -7.28 2.13
N ALA A 186 -20.40 -8.17 3.03
CA ALA A 186 -19.45 -8.92 3.85
C ALA A 186 -18.47 -9.73 2.99
N LEU A 187 -18.97 -10.35 1.91
CA LEU A 187 -18.15 -11.11 0.98
C LEU A 187 -17.24 -10.20 0.16
N PHE A 188 -17.72 -9.02 -0.25
CA PHE A 188 -16.90 -8.01 -0.89
C PHE A 188 -15.77 -7.56 0.02
N ILE A 189 -16.04 -7.17 1.27
CA ILE A 189 -15.00 -6.78 2.24
C ILE A 189 -14.00 -7.91 2.47
N LYS A 190 -14.47 -9.16 2.61
CA LYS A 190 -13.59 -10.31 2.76
C LYS A 190 -12.62 -10.44 1.57
N ASN A 191 -13.11 -10.33 0.33
CA ASN A 191 -12.29 -10.48 -0.87
C ASN A 191 -11.49 -9.24 -1.22
N GLN A 192 -11.97 -8.04 -0.93
CA GLN A 192 -11.30 -6.78 -1.25
C GLN A 192 -10.24 -6.40 -0.21
N VAL A 193 -10.40 -6.83 1.05
CA VAL A 193 -9.58 -6.37 2.19
C VAL A 193 -8.83 -7.53 2.86
N PHE A 194 -9.56 -8.49 3.43
CA PHE A 194 -8.96 -9.48 4.33
C PHE A 194 -8.16 -10.56 3.61
N ILE A 195 -8.68 -11.10 2.52
CA ILE A 195 -7.93 -12.06 1.69
C ILE A 195 -6.67 -11.40 1.11
N PRO A 196 -6.74 -10.19 0.52
CA PRO A 196 -5.57 -9.44 0.06
C PRO A 196 -4.53 -9.18 1.13
N TRP A 197 -4.96 -8.72 2.31
CA TRP A 197 -4.04 -8.53 3.43
C TRP A 197 -3.37 -9.85 3.82
N PHE A 198 -4.12 -10.95 3.96
CA PHE A 198 -3.56 -12.23 4.38
C PHE A 198 -2.64 -12.85 3.33
N ALA A 199 -3.12 -12.99 2.09
CA ALA A 199 -2.34 -13.56 0.98
C ALA A 199 -1.13 -12.67 0.64
N GLY A 200 -1.33 -11.35 0.63
CA GLY A 200 -0.26 -10.38 0.42
C GLY A 200 0.80 -10.44 1.52
N SER A 201 0.39 -10.58 2.78
CA SER A 201 1.32 -10.78 3.90
C SER A 201 2.16 -12.04 3.75
N ILE A 202 1.58 -13.14 3.28
CA ILE A 202 2.33 -14.38 2.98
C ILE A 202 3.32 -14.15 1.84
N ILE A 203 2.93 -13.48 0.76
CA ILE A 203 3.83 -13.16 -0.36
C ILE A 203 5.01 -12.31 0.13
N LEU A 204 4.74 -11.28 0.94
CA LEU A 204 5.78 -10.42 1.52
C LEU A 204 6.71 -11.20 2.46
N PHE A 205 6.16 -12.09 3.29
CA PHE A 205 6.95 -12.99 4.13
C PHE A 205 7.90 -13.86 3.31
N LEU A 206 7.40 -14.48 2.22
CA LEU A 206 8.21 -15.29 1.31
C LEU A 206 9.28 -14.44 0.61
N LEU A 207 8.95 -13.20 0.23
CA LEU A 207 9.89 -12.27 -0.39
C LEU A 207 11.07 -11.92 0.52
N TYR A 208 10.90 -11.98 1.85
CA TYR A 208 11.96 -11.69 2.81
C TYR A 208 12.94 -12.87 3.02
N LEU A 209 12.55 -14.11 2.74
CA LEU A 209 13.42 -15.27 2.94
C LEU A 209 14.78 -15.10 2.24
N PRO A 210 15.90 -15.50 2.87
CA PRO A 210 16.00 -16.26 4.11
C PRO A 210 16.03 -15.39 5.39
N LYS A 211 16.09 -14.06 5.27
CA LYS A 211 16.20 -13.15 6.41
C LYS A 211 14.84 -12.59 6.77
N ILE A 212 14.30 -12.96 7.92
CA ILE A 212 12.95 -12.58 8.36
C ILE A 212 13.03 -11.30 9.21
N PRO A 213 12.70 -10.10 8.68
CA PRO A 213 12.72 -8.87 9.46
C PRO A 213 11.48 -8.80 10.36
N LEU A 214 11.63 -9.19 11.63
CA LEU A 214 10.54 -9.27 12.60
C LEU A 214 9.75 -7.94 12.70
N HIS A 215 10.45 -6.81 12.74
CA HIS A 215 9.83 -5.48 12.81
C HIS A 215 8.87 -5.22 11.65
N GLU A 216 9.28 -5.52 10.42
CA GLU A 216 8.46 -5.33 9.22
C GLU A 216 7.23 -6.22 9.20
N ILE A 217 7.39 -7.48 9.62
CA ILE A 217 6.27 -8.44 9.71
C ILE A 217 5.26 -7.97 10.74
N LEU A 218 5.71 -7.53 11.91
CA LEU A 218 4.83 -7.07 12.98
C LEU A 218 4.10 -5.78 12.60
N ILE A 219 4.76 -4.83 11.92
CA ILE A 219 4.07 -3.67 11.33
C ILE A 219 3.01 -4.15 10.34
N ASN A 220 3.31 -5.13 9.50
CA ASN A 220 2.33 -5.62 8.55
C ASN A 220 1.14 -6.33 9.23
N VAL A 221 1.40 -7.02 10.34
CA VAL A 221 0.37 -7.62 11.20
C VAL A 221 -0.45 -6.54 11.92
N SER A 222 0.13 -5.41 12.34
CA SER A 222 -0.61 -4.33 12.99
C SER A 222 -1.68 -3.72 12.09
N MET A 223 -1.52 -3.84 10.76
CA MET A 223 -2.57 -3.46 9.81
C MET A 223 -3.88 -4.20 10.08
N LEU A 224 -3.85 -5.43 10.62
CA LEU A 224 -5.06 -6.15 10.98
C LEU A 224 -5.90 -5.39 12.01
N VAL A 225 -5.26 -4.73 12.99
CA VAL A 225 -5.94 -3.90 13.99
C VAL A 225 -6.72 -2.78 13.30
N MET A 226 -6.11 -2.15 12.30
CA MET A 226 -6.77 -1.13 11.47
C MET A 226 -7.89 -1.73 10.59
N LEU A 227 -7.76 -2.97 10.11
CA LEU A 227 -8.77 -3.56 9.22
C LEU A 227 -9.98 -4.13 9.98
N ILE A 228 -9.85 -4.51 11.25
CA ILE A 228 -10.93 -5.09 12.08
C ILE A 228 -12.24 -4.29 12.00
N PRO A 229 -12.26 -2.95 12.21
CA PRO A 229 -13.50 -2.16 12.13
C PRO A 229 -14.22 -2.26 10.78
N THR A 230 -13.47 -2.50 9.69
CA THR A 230 -14.05 -2.62 8.34
C THR A 230 -14.95 -3.83 8.19
N TYR A 231 -14.67 -4.90 8.94
CA TYR A 231 -15.50 -6.10 8.98
C TYR A 231 -16.75 -5.94 9.83
N PHE A 232 -16.74 -5.06 10.84
CA PHE A 232 -17.90 -4.89 11.72
C PHE A 232 -18.85 -3.77 11.27
N ARG A 233 -18.39 -2.84 10.43
CA ARG A 233 -19.17 -1.65 10.02
C ARG A 233 -19.58 -1.60 8.56
N PHE A 234 -19.41 -2.68 7.80
CA PHE A 234 -19.75 -2.68 6.37
C PHE A 234 -21.24 -2.39 6.07
N ASP A 235 -22.13 -2.64 7.03
CA ASP A 235 -23.57 -2.37 6.90
C ASP A 235 -24.00 -0.96 7.32
N SER A 236 -23.10 -0.15 7.89
CA SER A 236 -23.44 1.19 8.39
C SER A 236 -23.74 2.23 7.29
N PHE A 237 -23.43 1.94 6.02
CA PHE A 237 -23.52 2.90 4.93
C PHE A 237 -24.60 2.51 3.92
N MET A 238 -25.41 3.46 3.49
CA MET A 238 -26.31 3.27 2.34
C MET A 238 -25.52 3.52 1.07
N ILE A 239 -25.40 2.48 0.23
CA ILE A 239 -24.82 2.57 -1.11
C ILE A 239 -26.00 2.50 -2.08
N PRO A 240 -26.07 3.38 -3.10
CA PRO A 240 -27.09 3.30 -4.14
C PRO A 240 -27.12 1.90 -4.76
N ASN A 241 -28.29 1.27 -4.79
CA ASN A 241 -28.49 0.02 -5.51
C ASN A 241 -28.70 0.36 -6.98
N LEU A 242 -27.64 0.29 -7.78
CA LEU A 242 -27.72 0.43 -9.23
C LEU A 242 -27.97 -0.97 -9.79
N GLU A 243 -29.23 -1.29 -10.13
CA GLU A 243 -29.63 -2.65 -10.54
C GLU A 243 -29.15 -3.03 -11.95
N ASP A 244 -28.70 -2.06 -12.75
CA ASP A 244 -28.44 -2.24 -14.19
C ASP A 244 -26.97 -2.16 -14.62
N GLU A 245 -26.01 -2.13 -13.69
CA GLU A 245 -24.58 -2.10 -14.07
C GLU A 245 -24.02 -3.53 -14.25
N PRO A 246 -23.66 -3.95 -15.49
CA PRO A 246 -23.02 -5.25 -15.69
C PRO A 246 -21.72 -5.29 -14.88
N PRO A 247 -21.39 -6.40 -14.24
CA PRO A 247 -20.27 -6.41 -13.33
C PRO A 247 -18.94 -6.43 -14.11
N LEU A 248 -18.09 -5.42 -13.87
CA LEU A 248 -16.90 -5.13 -14.69
C LEU A 248 -15.61 -5.63 -14.01
N TYR A 249 -15.25 -6.90 -14.23
CA TYR A 249 -13.93 -7.42 -13.84
C TYR A 249 -13.28 -8.20 -14.96
N ASP A 250 -12.39 -7.51 -15.68
CA ASP A 250 -11.51 -8.12 -16.68
C ASP A 250 -10.13 -8.35 -16.08
N PHE A 251 -9.75 -9.61 -15.98
CA PHE A 251 -8.42 -9.99 -15.54
C PHE A 251 -7.37 -9.64 -16.59
N SER A 252 -6.35 -8.86 -16.20
CA SER A 252 -5.26 -8.48 -17.10
C SER A 252 -3.97 -9.24 -16.79
N TRP A 253 -3.63 -10.24 -17.61
CA TRP A 253 -2.36 -10.97 -17.53
C TRP A 253 -1.11 -10.08 -17.57
N GLY A 254 -1.17 -8.95 -18.29
CA GLY A 254 -0.08 -7.98 -18.32
C GLY A 254 0.20 -7.36 -16.93
N PHE A 255 -0.82 -7.26 -16.08
CA PHE A 255 -0.69 -6.73 -14.73
C PHE A 255 -0.01 -7.73 -13.79
N VAL A 256 -0.37 -9.02 -13.88
CA VAL A 256 0.32 -10.09 -13.14
C VAL A 256 1.78 -10.25 -13.59
N SER A 257 2.05 -10.13 -14.89
CA SER A 257 3.42 -10.18 -15.41
C SER A 257 4.26 -9.04 -14.83
N PHE A 258 3.73 -7.82 -14.82
CA PHE A 258 4.38 -6.69 -14.19
C PHE A 258 4.62 -6.90 -12.69
N PHE A 259 3.63 -7.46 -11.98
CA PHE A 259 3.77 -7.77 -10.57
C PHE A 259 4.95 -8.71 -10.29
N ILE A 260 5.04 -9.81 -11.03
CA ILE A 260 6.13 -10.78 -10.89
C ILE A 260 7.49 -10.12 -11.21
N ILE A 261 7.56 -9.34 -12.29
CA ILE A 261 8.77 -8.58 -12.65
C ILE A 261 9.17 -7.61 -11.54
N SER A 262 8.20 -6.91 -10.94
CA SER A 262 8.45 -5.96 -9.85
C SER A 262 8.98 -6.66 -8.60
N LEU A 263 8.44 -7.84 -8.25
CA LEU A 263 8.96 -8.65 -7.14
C LEU A 263 10.41 -9.10 -7.40
N ALA A 264 10.68 -9.61 -8.60
CA ALA A 264 12.01 -10.06 -8.99
C ALA A 264 13.01 -8.89 -9.00
N ALA A 265 12.64 -7.75 -9.59
CA ALA A 265 13.45 -6.54 -9.63
C ALA A 265 13.75 -6.05 -8.21
N PHE A 266 12.73 -5.92 -7.36
CA PHE A 266 12.89 -5.55 -5.95
C PHE A 266 13.91 -6.47 -5.26
N ARG A 267 13.76 -7.78 -5.43
CA ARG A 267 14.67 -8.74 -4.82
C ARG A 267 16.12 -8.63 -5.33
N ILE A 268 16.32 -8.45 -6.64
CA ILE A 268 17.65 -8.37 -7.25
C ILE A 268 18.35 -7.07 -6.88
N PHE A 269 17.67 -5.93 -7.01
CA PHE A 269 18.28 -4.62 -6.74
C PHE A 269 18.60 -4.44 -5.26
N PHE A 270 17.64 -4.70 -4.39
CA PHE A 270 17.84 -4.55 -2.95
C PHE A 270 18.57 -5.73 -2.31
N GLY A 271 18.69 -6.87 -3.01
CA GLY A 271 19.56 -7.98 -2.59
C GLY A 271 21.04 -7.64 -2.60
N LYS A 272 21.49 -6.80 -3.54
CA LYS A 272 22.87 -6.29 -3.59
C LYS A 272 23.13 -5.20 -2.55
N GLY A 273 22.08 -4.48 -2.15
CA GLY A 273 22.14 -3.36 -1.23
C GLY A 273 22.51 -2.05 -1.92
N ILE A 274 21.81 -0.96 -1.58
CA ILE A 274 22.08 0.39 -2.09
C ILE A 274 22.82 1.17 -1.00
N ARG A 275 24.00 1.70 -1.31
CA ARG A 275 24.84 2.41 -0.33
C ARG A 275 24.50 3.90 -0.28
N PHE A 276 24.58 4.47 0.92
CA PHE A 276 24.48 5.91 1.19
C PHE A 276 25.56 6.28 2.22
N GLY A 277 25.99 7.55 2.21
CA GLY A 277 26.91 8.12 3.22
C GLY A 277 28.15 8.82 2.68
N THR A 278 28.47 8.66 1.40
CA THR A 278 29.42 9.52 0.67
C THR A 278 28.71 10.24 -0.46
N GLU A 279 29.26 11.34 -0.97
CA GLU A 279 28.64 12.10 -2.07
C GLU A 279 28.38 11.23 -3.31
N THR A 280 29.35 10.38 -3.67
CA THR A 280 29.25 9.48 -4.82
C THR A 280 28.22 8.36 -4.60
N GLU A 281 28.18 7.78 -3.39
CA GLU A 281 27.17 6.77 -3.03
C GLU A 281 25.76 7.37 -3.01
N ASN A 282 25.60 8.56 -2.43
CA ASN A 282 24.33 9.28 -2.39
C ASN A 282 23.81 9.59 -3.80
N ALA A 283 24.67 10.08 -4.70
CA ALA A 283 24.31 10.32 -6.10
C ALA A 283 23.87 9.03 -6.80
N THR A 284 24.65 7.95 -6.65
CA THR A 284 24.34 6.64 -7.25
C THR A 284 23.02 6.09 -6.73
N GLY A 285 22.79 6.16 -5.42
CA GLY A 285 21.54 5.78 -4.78
C GLY A 285 20.36 6.57 -5.35
N LEU A 286 20.51 7.89 -5.49
CA LEU A 286 19.47 8.76 -6.05
C LEU A 286 19.13 8.39 -7.51
N TYR A 287 20.11 8.07 -8.35
CA TYR A 287 19.87 7.63 -9.74
C TYR A 287 19.09 6.31 -9.81
N VAL A 288 19.48 5.31 -9.02
CA VAL A 288 18.75 4.03 -8.96
C VAL A 288 17.29 4.28 -8.59
N ILE A 289 17.05 5.22 -7.68
CA ILE A 289 15.73 5.51 -7.15
C ILE A 289 14.87 6.28 -8.13
N LEU A 290 15.41 7.31 -8.77
CA LEU A 290 14.72 8.00 -9.84
C LEU A 290 14.34 7.03 -10.97
N SER A 291 15.19 6.05 -11.28
CA SER A 291 14.86 5.02 -12.27
C SER A 291 13.69 4.13 -11.84
N ILE A 292 13.62 3.73 -10.56
CA ILE A 292 12.51 2.94 -10.01
C ILE A 292 11.21 3.77 -10.00
N ILE A 293 11.28 5.04 -9.58
CA ILE A 293 10.12 5.94 -9.57
C ILE A 293 9.59 6.15 -10.99
N LEU A 294 10.48 6.44 -11.96
CA LEU A 294 10.10 6.59 -13.36
C LEU A 294 9.46 5.32 -13.93
N MET A 295 9.99 4.15 -13.57
CA MET A 295 9.40 2.87 -13.96
C MET A 295 7.98 2.71 -13.41
N ILE A 296 7.76 2.97 -12.12
CA ILE A 296 6.45 2.89 -11.48
C ILE A 296 5.47 3.90 -12.11
N LEU A 297 5.90 5.15 -12.30
CA LEU A 297 5.07 6.19 -12.91
C LEU A 297 4.70 5.85 -14.35
N SER A 298 5.65 5.37 -15.15
CA SER A 298 5.39 4.95 -16.54
C SER A 298 4.35 3.83 -16.60
N MET A 299 4.38 2.91 -15.63
CA MET A 299 3.42 1.83 -15.53
C MET A 299 2.04 2.33 -15.10
N LEU A 300 1.96 3.20 -14.10
CA LEU A 300 0.70 3.81 -13.69
C LEU A 300 0.06 4.61 -14.83
N ILE A 301 0.87 5.34 -15.61
CA ILE A 301 0.43 6.06 -16.81
C ILE A 301 -0.08 5.07 -17.86
N TYR A 302 0.68 3.99 -18.15
CA TYR A 302 0.27 2.97 -19.10
C TYR A 302 -1.07 2.32 -18.72
N VAL A 303 -1.22 1.92 -17.45
CA VAL A 303 -2.48 1.36 -16.92
C VAL A 303 -3.60 2.38 -17.01
N GLY A 304 -3.33 3.65 -16.69
CA GLY A 304 -4.31 4.73 -16.80
C GLY A 304 -4.81 4.93 -18.23
N ILE A 305 -3.89 5.02 -19.20
CA ILE A 305 -4.20 5.16 -20.63
C ILE A 305 -5.00 3.95 -21.11
N ARG A 306 -4.58 2.74 -20.74
CA ARG A 306 -5.29 1.51 -21.11
C ARG A 306 -6.71 1.49 -20.57
N ASN A 307 -6.90 1.86 -19.31
CA ASN A 307 -8.23 1.89 -18.68
C ASN A 307 -9.14 2.92 -19.35
N VAL A 308 -8.62 4.10 -19.71
CA VAL A 308 -9.37 5.12 -20.47
C VAL A 308 -9.77 4.59 -21.84
N ARG A 309 -8.86 3.93 -22.58
CA ARG A 309 -9.16 3.33 -23.89
C ARG A 309 -10.24 2.25 -23.79
N GLN A 310 -10.13 1.36 -22.80
CA GLN A 310 -11.13 0.32 -22.56
C GLN A 310 -12.49 0.90 -22.19
N ARG A 311 -12.53 2.00 -21.41
CA ARG A 311 -13.78 2.69 -21.09
C ARG A 311 -14.42 3.29 -22.34
N ARG A 312 -13.65 3.98 -23.20
CA ARG A 312 -14.17 4.55 -24.45
C ARG A 312 -14.75 3.48 -25.38
N ARG A 313 -14.04 2.36 -25.55
CA ARG A 313 -14.55 1.22 -26.33
C ARG A 313 -15.87 0.69 -25.77
N ARG A 314 -15.96 0.51 -24.45
CA ARG A 314 -17.20 0.04 -23.80
C ARG A 314 -18.38 0.99 -23.96
N VAL A 315 -18.15 2.31 -23.83
CA VAL A 315 -19.21 3.30 -24.08
C VAL A 315 -19.65 3.25 -25.53
N TYR A 316 -18.70 3.12 -26.46
CA TYR A 316 -19.01 2.94 -27.88
C TYR A 316 -19.86 1.69 -28.10
N ASP A 317 -19.44 0.52 -27.60
CA ASP A 317 -20.17 -0.74 -27.74
C ASP A 317 -21.59 -0.68 -27.13
N MET A 318 -21.79 0.02 -26.01
CA MET A 318 -23.13 0.22 -25.41
C MET A 318 -24.02 1.11 -26.29
N VAL A 319 -23.46 2.19 -26.84
CA VAL A 319 -24.21 3.05 -27.77
C VAL A 319 -24.56 2.24 -29.02
N THR A 320 -23.59 1.57 -29.65
CA THR A 320 -23.80 0.81 -30.89
C THR A 320 -24.78 -0.35 -30.70
N ASN A 321 -24.73 -1.08 -29.58
CA ASN A 321 -25.64 -2.20 -29.33
C ASN A 321 -27.09 -1.76 -29.06
N ASN A 322 -27.29 -0.54 -28.59
CA ASN A 322 -28.62 0.03 -28.32
C ASN A 322 -29.24 0.75 -29.53
N LEU A 323 -28.51 0.90 -30.64
CA LEU A 323 -29.06 1.48 -31.87
C LEU A 323 -30.01 0.47 -32.56
N PRO A 324 -31.08 0.94 -33.24
CA PRO A 324 -31.89 0.11 -34.14
C PRO A 324 -31.03 -0.57 -35.20
N GLU A 325 -31.37 -1.80 -35.62
CA GLU A 325 -30.63 -2.56 -36.64
C GLU A 325 -30.45 -1.78 -37.96
N GLU A 326 -31.40 -0.90 -38.30
CA GLU A 326 -31.34 -0.04 -39.49
C GLU A 326 -30.22 1.01 -39.40
N GLU A 327 -29.95 1.55 -38.21
CA GLU A 327 -28.88 2.55 -37.99
C GLU A 327 -27.50 1.90 -37.81
N LYS A 328 -27.43 0.60 -37.48
CA LYS A 328 -26.16 -0.14 -37.37
C LYS A 328 -25.48 -0.37 -38.72
N LEU A 329 -26.22 -0.31 -39.83
CA LEU A 329 -25.69 -0.53 -41.20
C LEU A 329 -25.04 0.73 -41.80
N GLU A 330 -25.27 1.90 -41.22
CA GLU A 330 -24.74 3.20 -41.69
C GLU A 330 -23.46 3.66 -40.96
N LEU A 331 -23.10 2.99 -39.86
CA LEU A 331 -21.89 3.22 -39.05
C LEU A 331 -20.78 2.22 -39.38
#